data_AF-A0A562JBN4-F1
#
_entry.id   AF-A0A562JBN4-F1
#
_cell.length_a   1.000
_cell.length_b   1.000
_cell.length_c   1.000
_cell.angle_alpha   90.00
_cell.angle_beta   90.00
_cell.angle_gamma   90.00
#
_symmetry.space_group_name_H-M   'P 1'
#
loop_
_entity.id
_entity.type
_entity.pdbx_description
1 polymer ?
#
loop_
_entity_poly.entity_id
_entity_poly.type
_entity_poly.pdbx_seq_one_letter_code
_entity_poly.pdbx_strand_id
1 'polypeptide(L)'
;MSVKWNGTKLLKTIAENEASAAKLYRAVAAEVRIGEQFFEKLAKDEERHEKIYNALLTKFEKNAEVDLDDEDAQYMDLLVDNNVLFDEKLIEEAKKIFTKSQIFELAEQSERDAVIFVTELQRLYPDLAKDEMEIILKEEKSHLKMILQRKTESQPLFGRGL
;
A
#
# COMPACT_ATOMS: atom_id res chain seq x y z
N MET A 1 -12.72 -24.44 -12.66
CA MET A 1 -11.92 -25.57 -12.13
C MET A 1 -11.15 -25.03 -10.93
N SER A 2 -10.36 -25.86 -10.24
CA SER A 2 -9.47 -25.36 -9.18
C SER A 2 -8.03 -25.41 -9.68
N VAL A 3 -7.28 -24.36 -9.40
CA VAL A 3 -5.87 -24.18 -9.77
C VAL A 3 -5.02 -23.96 -8.53
N LYS A 4 -3.79 -24.47 -8.59
CA LYS A 4 -2.75 -24.12 -7.63
C LYS A 4 -2.23 -22.74 -7.97
N TRP A 5 -2.54 -21.77 -7.11
CA TRP A 5 -2.06 -20.40 -7.26
C TRP A 5 -0.94 -20.14 -6.24
N ASN A 6 0.10 -19.42 -6.67
CA ASN A 6 1.29 -19.16 -5.86
C ASN A 6 1.29 -17.72 -5.35
N GLY A 7 1.07 -17.53 -4.05
CA GLY A 7 1.01 -16.22 -3.42
C GLY A 7 2.33 -15.50 -3.22
N THR A 8 3.46 -16.08 -3.62
CA THR A 8 4.77 -15.43 -3.48
C THR A 8 4.77 -14.10 -4.21
N LYS A 9 4.10 -14.03 -5.37
CA LYS A 9 3.96 -12.80 -6.16
C LYS A 9 3.22 -11.72 -5.38
N LEU A 10 2.08 -12.06 -4.75
CA LEU A 10 1.33 -11.12 -3.90
C LEU A 10 2.17 -10.59 -2.74
N LEU A 11 2.81 -11.48 -1.97
CA LEU A 11 3.59 -11.05 -0.80
C LEU A 11 4.80 -10.19 -1.20
N LYS A 12 5.43 -10.50 -2.35
CA LYS A 12 6.47 -9.66 -2.93
C LYS A 12 5.93 -8.29 -3.35
N THR A 13 4.78 -8.25 -4.02
CA THR A 13 4.12 -7.00 -4.43
C THR A 13 3.74 -6.14 -3.24
N ILE A 14 3.30 -6.73 -2.13
CA ILE A 14 3.05 -6.00 -0.88
C ILE A 14 4.34 -5.34 -0.37
N ALA A 15 5.43 -6.10 -0.27
CA ALA A 15 6.72 -5.54 0.17
C ALA A 15 7.22 -4.42 -0.75
N GLU A 16 7.06 -4.57 -2.07
CA GLU A 16 7.41 -3.53 -3.05
C GLU A 16 6.50 -2.29 -2.93
N ASN A 17 5.22 -2.49 -2.62
CA ASN A 17 4.27 -1.40 -2.37
C ASN A 17 4.67 -0.58 -1.15
N GLU A 18 5.00 -1.23 -0.03
CA GLU A 18 5.48 -0.54 1.19
C GLU A 18 6.76 0.26 0.93
N ALA A 19 7.73 -0.35 0.26
CA ALA A 19 8.98 0.33 -0.11
C ALA A 19 8.71 1.55 -1.01
N SER A 20 7.73 1.44 -1.91
CA SER A 20 7.36 2.51 -2.82
C SER A 20 6.61 3.64 -2.11
N ALA A 21 5.68 3.33 -1.23
CA ALA A 21 4.97 4.28 -0.37
C ALA A 21 5.94 5.05 0.53
N ALA A 22 6.88 4.35 1.18
CA ALA A 22 7.94 4.96 1.96
C ALA A 22 8.73 6.00 1.14
N LYS A 23 9.15 5.66 -0.09
CA LYS A 23 9.88 6.58 -0.97
C LYS A 23 9.05 7.82 -1.33
N LEU A 24 7.77 7.63 -1.66
CA LEU A 24 6.84 8.73 -1.93
C LEU A 24 6.76 9.66 -0.71
N TYR A 25 6.52 9.11 0.48
CA TYR A 25 6.35 9.90 1.70
C TYR A 25 7.64 10.61 2.12
N ARG A 26 8.81 9.97 1.98
CA ARG A 26 10.11 10.65 2.19
C ARG A 26 10.30 11.82 1.22
N ALA A 27 9.98 11.62 -0.06
CA ALA A 27 10.11 12.66 -1.06
C ALA A 27 9.17 13.85 -0.78
N VAL A 28 7.93 13.58 -0.38
CA VAL A 28 6.96 14.61 -0.02
C VAL A 28 7.36 15.33 1.28
N ALA A 29 7.84 14.60 2.29
CA ALA A 29 8.26 15.19 3.55
C ALA A 29 9.43 16.18 3.38
N ALA A 30 10.34 15.91 2.44
CA ALA A 30 11.45 16.82 2.12
C ALA A 30 10.97 18.16 1.51
N GLU A 31 9.75 18.23 1.00
CA GLU A 31 9.13 19.46 0.53
C GLU A 31 8.51 20.22 1.72
N VAL A 32 9.26 21.19 2.26
CA VAL A 32 8.95 22.02 3.47
C VAL A 32 7.51 22.57 3.54
N ARG A 33 6.81 22.65 2.41
CA ARG A 33 5.46 23.22 2.30
C ARG A 33 4.33 22.25 2.65
N ILE A 34 4.60 20.94 2.79
CA ILE A 34 3.54 19.91 2.79
C ILE A 34 3.75 18.91 3.93
N GLY A 35 3.39 19.32 5.15
CA GLY A 35 3.15 18.38 6.26
C GLY A 35 4.33 17.44 6.55
N GLU A 36 5.56 17.97 6.57
CA GLU A 36 6.81 17.23 6.78
C GLU A 36 6.69 16.14 7.86
N GLN A 37 6.34 16.52 9.10
CA GLN A 37 6.21 15.57 10.21
C GLN A 37 5.14 14.49 10.00
N PHE A 38 4.10 14.80 9.22
CA PHE A 38 3.02 13.86 8.91
C PHE A 38 3.51 12.77 7.96
N PHE A 39 4.13 13.15 6.84
CA PHE A 39 4.66 12.20 5.87
C PHE A 39 5.93 11.51 6.36
N GLU A 40 6.75 12.15 7.19
CA GLU A 40 7.88 11.48 7.86
C GLU A 40 7.43 10.34 8.77
N LYS A 41 6.28 10.50 9.43
CA LYS A 41 5.73 9.45 10.28
C LYS A 41 5.27 8.27 9.42
N LEU A 42 4.43 8.53 8.41
CA LEU A 42 3.96 7.49 7.50
C LEU A 42 5.13 6.74 6.86
N ALA A 43 6.15 7.45 6.36
CA ALA A 43 7.33 6.83 5.78
C ALA A 43 8.05 5.85 6.71
N LYS A 44 8.13 6.16 8.01
CA LYS A 44 8.75 5.26 9.01
C LYS A 44 7.89 4.03 9.28
N ASP A 45 6.58 4.20 9.25
CA ASP A 45 5.63 3.11 9.44
C ASP A 45 5.73 2.14 8.24
N GLU A 46 5.79 2.64 6.99
CA GLU A 46 5.93 1.79 5.78
C GLU A 46 7.30 1.10 5.70
N GLU A 47 8.39 1.78 6.08
CA GLU A 47 9.73 1.17 6.18
C GLU A 47 9.76 0.01 7.20
N ARG A 48 8.89 0.05 8.22
CA ARG A 48 8.75 -1.05 9.19
C ARG A 48 7.90 -2.16 8.57
N HIS A 49 6.81 -1.85 7.88
CA HIS A 49 5.98 -2.85 7.20
C HIS A 49 6.74 -3.60 6.12
N GLU A 50 7.51 -2.89 5.28
CA GLU A 50 8.40 -3.47 4.27
C GLU A 50 9.32 -4.55 4.88
N LYS A 51 9.95 -4.25 6.03
CA LYS A 51 10.83 -5.20 6.73
C LYS A 51 10.07 -6.42 7.22
N ILE A 52 8.84 -6.24 7.70
CA ILE A 52 7.97 -7.35 8.14
C ILE A 52 7.65 -8.24 6.94
N TYR A 53 7.19 -7.67 5.81
CA TYR A 53 6.84 -8.44 4.63
C TYR A 53 8.03 -9.16 4.00
N ASN A 54 9.20 -8.53 3.92
CA ASN A 54 10.43 -9.20 3.46
C ASN A 54 10.84 -10.37 4.38
N ALA A 55 10.71 -10.20 5.69
CA ALA A 55 10.97 -11.28 6.64
C ALA A 55 9.96 -12.42 6.52
N LEU A 56 8.70 -12.12 6.19
CA LEU A 56 7.66 -13.12 5.91
C LEU A 56 7.94 -13.84 4.59
N LEU A 57 8.31 -13.12 3.53
CA LEU A 57 8.60 -13.68 2.21
C LEU A 57 9.64 -14.81 2.28
N THR A 58 10.70 -14.59 3.07
CA THR A 58 11.75 -15.59 3.30
C THR A 58 11.23 -16.90 3.92
N LYS A 59 10.16 -16.83 4.73
CA LYS A 59 9.53 -17.99 5.36
C LYS A 59 8.42 -18.60 4.49
N PHE A 60 7.83 -17.77 3.63
CA PHE A 60 6.59 -18.05 2.92
C PHE A 60 6.77 -18.96 1.70
N GLU A 61 7.91 -18.91 1.01
CA GLU A 61 8.16 -19.67 -0.24
C GLU A 61 7.88 -21.17 -0.13
N LYS A 62 7.95 -21.76 1.08
CA LYS A 62 7.69 -23.19 1.30
C LYS A 62 6.21 -23.58 1.30
N ASN A 63 5.32 -22.63 1.61
CA ASN A 63 3.87 -22.87 1.78
C ASN A 63 3.04 -21.84 0.99
N ALA A 64 3.59 -21.34 -0.11
CA ALA A 64 2.99 -20.27 -0.90
C ALA A 64 1.87 -20.74 -1.85
N GLU A 65 1.59 -22.04 -1.93
CA GLU A 65 0.55 -22.58 -2.80
C GLU A 65 -0.78 -22.70 -2.08
N VAL A 66 -1.84 -22.20 -2.72
CA VAL A 66 -3.23 -22.27 -2.27
C VAL A 66 -4.11 -22.75 -3.43
N ASP A 67 -5.16 -23.51 -3.12
CA ASP A 67 -6.16 -23.91 -4.10
C ASP A 67 -7.19 -22.79 -4.26
N LEU A 68 -7.28 -22.21 -5.46
CA LEU A 68 -8.29 -21.22 -5.84
C LEU A 68 -9.14 -21.76 -6.99
N ASP A 69 -10.32 -21.18 -7.20
CA ASP A 69 -11.00 -21.35 -8.47
C ASP A 69 -10.36 -20.48 -9.57
N ASP A 70 -10.65 -20.81 -10.83
CA ASP A 70 -10.04 -20.13 -11.98
C ASP A 70 -10.34 -18.62 -12.03
N GLU A 71 -11.51 -18.18 -11.56
CA GLU A 71 -11.90 -16.76 -11.58
C GLU A 71 -11.16 -15.99 -10.48
N ASP A 72 -11.07 -16.55 -9.28
CA ASP A 72 -10.35 -15.97 -8.15
C ASP A 72 -8.84 -15.88 -8.43
N ALA A 73 -8.24 -16.92 -9.02
CA ALA A 73 -6.84 -16.88 -9.44
C ALA A 73 -6.57 -15.77 -10.49
N GLN A 74 -7.46 -15.60 -11.47
CA GLN A 74 -7.36 -14.52 -12.46
C GLN A 74 -7.50 -13.14 -11.83
N TYR A 75 -8.43 -13.00 -10.88
CA TYR A 75 -8.59 -11.76 -10.11
C TYR A 75 -7.31 -11.40 -9.36
N MET A 76 -6.71 -12.37 -8.65
CA MET A 76 -5.47 -12.16 -7.91
C MET A 76 -4.30 -11.80 -8.82
N ASP A 77 -4.17 -12.46 -9.97
CA ASP A 77 -3.14 -12.13 -10.96
C ASP A 77 -3.32 -10.71 -11.50
N LEU A 78 -4.54 -10.33 -11.90
CA LEU A 78 -4.82 -8.98 -12.39
C LEU A 78 -4.60 -7.91 -11.32
N LEU A 79 -4.99 -8.17 -10.08
CA LEU A 79 -4.78 -7.27 -8.96
C LEU A 79 -3.29 -7.01 -8.75
N VAL A 80 -2.47 -8.07 -8.79
CA VAL A 80 -1.02 -7.96 -8.61
C VAL A 80 -0.32 -7.35 -9.84
N ASP A 81 -0.71 -7.72 -11.05
CA ASP A 81 -0.09 -7.26 -12.30
C ASP A 81 -0.39 -5.80 -12.64
N ASN A 82 -1.50 -5.27 -12.13
CA ASN A 82 -1.89 -3.88 -12.32
C ASN A 82 -1.55 -2.99 -11.12
N ASN A 83 -0.73 -3.48 -10.18
CA ASN A 83 -0.24 -2.67 -9.07
C ASN A 83 0.62 -1.51 -9.59
N VAL A 84 0.39 -0.31 -9.06
CA VAL A 84 1.13 0.88 -9.44
C VAL A 84 2.18 1.17 -8.38
N LEU A 85 3.46 1.01 -8.73
CA LEU A 85 4.57 1.43 -7.88
C LEU A 85 4.99 2.87 -8.21
N PHE A 86 5.13 3.70 -7.19
CA PHE A 86 5.81 4.99 -7.22
C PHE A 86 7.33 4.77 -7.32
N ASP A 87 7.84 4.69 -8.54
CA ASP A 87 9.27 4.62 -8.81
C ASP A 87 9.93 6.01 -8.76
N GLU A 88 11.27 6.05 -8.85
CA GLU A 88 12.03 7.31 -8.79
C GLU A 88 11.60 8.29 -9.89
N LYS A 89 11.26 7.80 -11.08
CA LYS A 89 10.83 8.65 -12.19
C LYS A 89 9.48 9.29 -11.90
N LEU A 90 8.52 8.50 -11.41
CA LEU A 90 7.19 8.97 -11.06
C LEU A 90 7.24 9.94 -9.89
N ILE A 91 8.10 9.70 -8.91
CA ILE A 91 8.38 10.63 -7.80
C ILE A 91 9.02 11.93 -8.31
N GLU A 92 10.02 11.86 -9.20
CA GLU A 92 10.68 13.04 -9.77
C GLU A 92 9.77 13.85 -10.70
N GLU A 93 8.89 13.18 -11.45
CA GLU A 93 7.83 13.84 -12.22
C GLU A 93 6.81 14.49 -11.29
N ALA A 94 6.42 13.81 -10.22
CA ALA A 94 5.47 14.31 -9.27
C ALA A 94 6.01 15.55 -8.51
N LYS A 95 7.30 15.56 -8.12
CA LYS A 95 7.99 16.74 -7.54
C LYS A 95 7.86 18.00 -8.38
N LYS A 96 7.81 17.88 -9.71
CA LYS A 96 7.71 19.04 -10.63
C LYS A 96 6.28 19.59 -10.73
N ILE A 97 5.27 18.82 -10.32
CA ILE A 97 3.86 19.08 -10.62
C ILE A 97 3.01 19.19 -9.35
N PHE A 98 3.54 18.81 -8.18
CA PHE A 98 2.76 18.65 -6.95
C PHE A 98 1.95 19.88 -6.54
N THR A 99 0.69 19.86 -6.91
CA THR A 99 -0.34 20.48 -6.08
C THR A 99 -0.56 19.59 -4.86
N LYS A 100 -0.91 20.19 -3.72
CA LYS A 100 -1.22 19.46 -2.49
C LYS A 100 -2.30 18.38 -2.71
N SER A 101 -3.26 18.61 -3.61
CA SER A 101 -4.32 17.65 -3.96
C SER A 101 -3.75 16.38 -4.60
N GLN A 102 -2.86 16.52 -5.57
CA GLN A 102 -2.29 15.38 -6.30
C GLN A 102 -1.46 14.48 -5.39
N ILE A 103 -0.72 15.04 -4.43
CA ILE A 103 0.00 14.25 -3.41
C ILE A 103 -0.97 13.37 -2.64
N PHE A 104 -2.06 13.95 -2.15
CA PHE A 104 -3.03 13.19 -1.38
C PHE A 104 -3.82 12.19 -2.23
N GLU A 105 -3.95 12.41 -3.54
CA GLU A 105 -4.50 11.41 -4.47
C GLU A 105 -3.58 10.19 -4.61
N LEU A 106 -2.28 10.42 -4.83
CA LEU A 106 -1.31 9.32 -4.92
C LEU A 106 -1.17 8.58 -3.58
N ALA A 107 -1.09 9.32 -2.48
CA ALA A 107 -1.04 8.73 -1.15
C ALA A 107 -2.33 7.95 -0.85
N GLU A 108 -3.52 8.47 -1.20
CA GLU A 108 -4.77 7.74 -1.02
C GLU A 108 -4.78 6.43 -1.81
N GLN A 109 -4.31 6.45 -3.06
CA GLN A 109 -4.22 5.24 -3.87
C GLN A 109 -3.30 4.19 -3.21
N SER A 110 -2.09 4.60 -2.82
CA SER A 110 -1.11 3.73 -2.14
C SER A 110 -1.70 2.98 -0.95
N GLU A 111 -2.42 3.72 -0.10
CA GLU A 111 -3.00 3.22 1.15
C GLU A 111 -4.23 2.33 0.90
N ARG A 112 -5.01 2.62 -0.13
CA ARG A 112 -6.11 1.75 -0.55
C ARG A 112 -5.59 0.42 -1.06
N ASP A 113 -4.54 0.46 -1.86
CA ASP A 113 -3.92 -0.74 -2.42
C ASP A 113 -3.31 -1.59 -1.30
N ALA A 114 -2.61 -0.98 -0.33
CA ALA A 114 -2.13 -1.65 0.87
C ALA A 114 -3.27 -2.34 1.65
N VAL A 115 -4.37 -1.63 1.94
CA VAL A 115 -5.54 -2.23 2.61
C VAL A 115 -6.11 -3.42 1.83
N ILE A 116 -6.22 -3.31 0.51
CA ILE A 116 -6.71 -4.41 -0.35
C ILE A 116 -5.76 -5.60 -0.26
N PHE A 117 -4.46 -5.40 -0.47
CA PHE A 117 -3.50 -6.49 -0.48
C PHE A 117 -3.40 -7.22 0.86
N VAL A 118 -3.39 -6.49 1.99
CA VAL A 118 -3.36 -7.13 3.31
C VAL A 118 -4.64 -7.92 3.56
N THR A 119 -5.79 -7.40 3.12
CA THR A 119 -7.08 -8.11 3.23
C THR A 119 -7.05 -9.41 2.41
N GLU A 120 -6.57 -9.36 1.17
CA GLU A 120 -6.45 -10.55 0.31
C GLU A 120 -5.41 -11.54 0.85
N LEU A 121 -4.29 -11.06 1.38
CA LEU A 121 -3.27 -11.90 2.01
C LEU A 121 -3.85 -12.67 3.21
N GLN A 122 -4.62 -12.00 4.07
CA GLN A 122 -5.29 -12.65 5.20
C GLN A 122 -6.39 -13.63 4.77
N ARG A 123 -7.12 -13.31 3.68
CA ARG A 123 -8.14 -14.21 3.12
C ARG A 123 -7.51 -15.50 2.61
N LEU A 124 -6.41 -15.39 1.86
CA LEU A 124 -5.73 -16.51 1.22
C LEU A 124 -4.86 -17.31 2.20
N TYR A 125 -4.28 -16.64 3.21
CA TYR A 125 -3.34 -17.22 4.17
C TYR A 125 -3.68 -16.80 5.61
N PRO A 126 -4.80 -17.28 6.19
CA PRO A 126 -5.30 -16.82 7.49
C PRO A 126 -4.37 -17.08 8.68
N ASP A 127 -3.47 -18.05 8.57
CA ASP A 127 -2.52 -18.43 9.62
C ASP A 127 -1.15 -17.73 9.47
N LEU A 128 -0.90 -17.03 8.35
CA LEU A 128 0.38 -16.36 8.10
C LEU A 128 0.48 -15.11 8.98
N ALA A 129 1.26 -15.21 10.07
CA ALA A 129 1.54 -14.09 10.98
C ALA A 129 0.25 -13.33 11.37
N LYS A 130 -0.77 -14.09 11.76
CA LYS A 130 -2.15 -13.62 11.91
C LYS A 130 -2.26 -12.34 12.75
N ASP A 131 -1.65 -12.35 13.94
CA ASP A 131 -1.72 -11.22 14.86
C ASP A 131 -1.01 -9.98 14.28
N GLU A 132 0.14 -10.17 13.62
CA GLU A 132 0.86 -9.10 12.93
C GLU A 132 0.05 -8.53 11.76
N MET A 133 -0.59 -9.38 10.93
CA MET A 133 -1.42 -8.92 9.81
C MET A 133 -2.65 -8.13 10.29
N GLU A 134 -3.26 -8.52 11.41
CA GLU A 134 -4.36 -7.75 12.01
C GLU A 134 -3.92 -6.37 12.52
N ILE A 135 -2.70 -6.28 13.05
CA ILE A 135 -2.10 -5.01 13.47
C ILE A 135 -1.83 -4.14 12.26
N ILE A 136 -1.15 -4.67 11.24
CA ILE A 136 -0.81 -3.93 10.02
C ILE A 136 -2.08 -3.44 9.32
N LEU A 137 -3.09 -4.29 9.13
CA LEU A 137 -4.35 -3.86 8.51
C LEU A 137 -5.03 -2.70 9.26
N LYS A 138 -4.90 -2.62 10.59
CA LYS A 138 -5.41 -1.49 11.38
C LYS A 138 -4.58 -0.24 11.18
N GLU A 139 -3.27 -0.38 11.04
CA GLU A 139 -2.33 0.71 10.75
C GLU A 139 -2.60 1.27 9.35
N GLU A 140 -2.67 0.45 8.30
CA GLU A 140 -3.02 0.88 6.93
C GLU A 140 -4.37 1.61 6.87
N LYS A 141 -5.39 1.07 7.54
CA LYS A 141 -6.70 1.74 7.63
C LYS A 141 -6.61 3.08 8.36
N SER A 142 -5.73 3.20 9.34
CA SER A 142 -5.48 4.46 10.05
C SER A 142 -4.76 5.47 9.16
N HIS A 143 -3.75 5.03 8.41
CA HIS A 143 -3.04 5.86 7.45
C HIS A 143 -3.98 6.37 6.35
N LEU A 144 -4.74 5.47 5.71
CA LEU A 144 -5.78 5.84 4.73
C LEU A 144 -6.76 6.87 5.30
N LYS A 145 -7.27 6.65 6.51
CA LYS A 145 -8.15 7.62 7.18
C LYS A 145 -7.48 8.98 7.34
N MET A 146 -6.24 9.01 7.79
CA MET A 146 -5.48 10.24 7.99
C MET A 146 -5.27 10.98 6.66
N ILE A 147 -4.91 10.27 5.59
CA ILE A 147 -4.78 10.82 4.24
C ILE A 147 -6.10 11.41 3.73
N LEU A 148 -7.21 10.69 3.86
CA LEU A 148 -8.53 11.15 3.44
C LEU A 148 -8.96 12.42 4.19
N GLN A 149 -8.68 12.50 5.50
CA GLN A 149 -8.97 13.69 6.30
C GLN A 149 -8.18 14.91 5.78
N ARG A 150 -6.86 14.75 5.59
CA ARG A 150 -5.99 15.81 5.08
C ARG A 150 -6.35 16.24 3.65
N LYS A 151 -6.73 15.29 2.79
CA LYS A 151 -7.22 15.54 1.43
C LYS A 151 -8.46 16.44 1.48
N THR A 152 -9.44 16.06 2.30
CA THR A 152 -10.69 16.82 2.46
C THR A 152 -10.45 18.23 3.03
N GLU A 153 -9.50 18.38 3.95
CA GLU A 153 -9.09 19.70 4.50
C GLU A 153 -8.35 20.57 3.49
N SER A 154 -7.66 19.95 2.52
CA SER A 154 -6.90 20.65 1.49
C SER A 154 -7.74 21.17 0.32
N GLN A 155 -8.98 20.68 0.18
CA GLN A 155 -9.91 21.13 -0.86
C GLN A 155 -10.58 22.45 -0.48
N PRO A 156 -10.77 23.38 -1.44
CA PRO A 156 -11.54 24.61 -1.20
C PRO A 156 -12.98 24.29 -0.76
N LEU A 157 -13.52 25.06 0.19
CA LEU A 157 -14.87 24.91 0.76
C LEU A 157 -16.02 24.82 -0.26
N PHE A 158 -15.81 25.25 -1.51
CA PHE A 158 -16.80 25.19 -2.59
C PHE A 158 -17.02 23.77 -3.18
N GLY A 159 -16.21 22.77 -2.80
CA GLY A 159 -16.31 21.39 -3.30
C GLY A 159 -16.98 20.40 -2.35
N ARG A 160 -17.29 20.79 -1.11
CA ARG A 160 -18.07 19.94 -0.20
C ARG A 160 -19.53 20.04 -0.60
N GLY A 161 -19.98 19.10 -1.43
CA GLY A 161 -21.41 18.88 -1.67
C GLY A 161 -22.14 18.78 -0.32
N LEU A 162 -23.24 19.53 -0.22
CA LEU A 162 -24.20 19.47 0.88
C LEU A 162 -24.72 18.04 1.10
#